data_AF-A0A1Y3WT90-F1
#
_entry.id   AF-A0A1Y3WT90-F1
#
_cell.length_a   1.000
_cell.length_b   1.000
_cell.length_c   1.000
_cell.angle_alpha   90.00
_cell.angle_beta   90.00
_cell.angle_gamma   90.00
#
_symmetry.space_group_name_H-M   'P 1'
#
loop_
_entity.id
_entity.type
_entity.pdbx_description
1 polymer ?
#
loop_
_entity_poly.entity_id
_entity_poly.type
_entity_poly.pdbx_seq_one_letter_code
_entity_poly.pdbx_strand_id
1 'polypeptide(L)'
;MGNVANAQTKEEMEASQARYEKLVKLCKKEPKKTNIPEVDTYVTSVYTSAVAAAATTEQLQGLYYRQIGESKDGVTDVTVKKPTLEELTSLSATIAAQAVSITGAAKSAEAAVQASKGEKNPMKAAKIAAALAFTKDAYPILVEESALQTKAIAEMIETAKTSDNL
;
A
#
# COMPACT_ATOMS: atom_id res chain seq x y z
N MET A 1 -19.62 8.54 27.59
CA MET A 1 -18.58 8.58 26.55
C MET A 1 -19.04 7.63 25.47
N GLY A 2 -19.51 8.16 24.34
CA GLY A 2 -19.97 7.33 23.22
C GLY A 2 -18.82 6.48 22.73
N ASN A 3 -19.07 5.20 22.53
CA ASN A 3 -18.12 4.24 22.01
C ASN A 3 -17.73 4.71 20.60
N VAL A 4 -16.63 5.45 20.46
CA VAL A 4 -16.12 5.82 19.14
C VAL A 4 -15.65 4.50 18.55
N ALA A 5 -16.38 3.97 17.57
CA ALA A 5 -15.93 2.80 16.85
C ALA A 5 -14.58 3.16 16.22
N ASN A 6 -13.49 2.55 16.69
CA ASN A 6 -12.18 2.78 16.11
C ASN A 6 -12.21 2.34 14.64
N ALA A 7 -11.68 3.16 13.74
CA ALA A 7 -11.67 2.89 12.30
C ALA A 7 -10.84 1.66 11.89
N GLN A 8 -10.07 1.10 12.82
CA GLN A 8 -9.35 -0.16 12.69
C GLN A 8 -9.25 -0.83 14.06
N THR A 9 -9.25 -2.16 14.11
CA THR A 9 -8.89 -2.91 15.32
C THR A 9 -7.37 -3.02 15.48
N LYS A 10 -6.92 -3.42 16.67
CA LYS A 10 -5.50 -3.68 16.92
C LYS A 10 -4.95 -4.79 16.01
N GLU A 11 -5.72 -5.85 15.81
CA GLU A 11 -5.36 -6.96 14.94
C GLU A 11 -5.25 -6.52 13.47
N GLU A 12 -6.14 -5.64 13.01
CA GLU A 12 -6.07 -5.07 11.66
C GLU A 12 -4.80 -4.20 11.48
N MET A 13 -4.42 -3.44 12.51
CA MET A 13 -3.19 -2.64 12.53
C MET A 13 -1.94 -3.51 12.52
N GLU A 14 -1.89 -4.58 13.31
CA GLU A 14 -0.78 -5.54 13.32
C GLU A 14 -0.65 -6.25 11.96
N ALA A 15 -1.77 -6.65 11.35
CA ALA A 15 -1.78 -7.25 10.02
C ALA A 15 -1.28 -6.28 8.93
N SER A 16 -1.72 -5.00 9.00
CA SER A 16 -1.22 -3.93 8.11
C SER A 16 0.27 -3.69 8.30
N GLN A 17 0.76 -3.63 9.54
CA GLN A 17 2.18 -3.52 9.85
C GLN A 17 2.99 -4.70 9.26
N ALA A 18 2.47 -5.93 9.37
CA ALA A 18 3.13 -7.11 8.79
C ALA A 18 3.19 -7.06 7.25
N ARG A 19 2.15 -6.55 6.58
CA ARG A 19 2.16 -6.34 5.12
C ARG A 19 3.12 -5.22 4.73
N TYR A 20 3.12 -4.11 5.45
CA TYR A 20 4.08 -3.01 5.30
C TYR A 20 5.52 -3.53 5.37
N GLU A 21 5.88 -4.28 6.42
CA GLU A 21 7.24 -4.80 6.59
C GLU A 21 7.67 -5.73 5.44
N LYS A 22 6.75 -6.55 4.94
CA LYS A 22 6.99 -7.40 3.78
C LYS A 22 7.22 -6.57 2.52
N LEU A 23 6.38 -5.56 2.26
CA LEU A 23 6.55 -4.66 1.11
C LEU A 23 7.87 -3.90 1.20
N VAL A 24 8.20 -3.33 2.36
CA VAL A 24 9.49 -2.65 2.61
C VAL A 24 10.65 -3.60 2.35
N LYS A 25 10.58 -4.85 2.85
CA LYS A 25 11.63 -5.86 2.64
C LYS A 25 11.79 -6.22 1.16
N LEU A 26 10.70 -6.45 0.44
CA LEU A 26 10.72 -6.75 -0.99
C LEU A 26 11.24 -5.57 -1.82
N CYS A 27 10.90 -4.34 -1.41
CA CYS A 27 11.28 -3.10 -2.11
C CYS A 27 12.59 -2.49 -1.63
N LYS A 28 13.39 -3.18 -0.78
CA LYS A 28 14.71 -2.69 -0.35
C LYS A 28 15.64 -2.35 -1.51
N LYS A 29 15.45 -3.01 -2.65
CA LYS A 29 16.17 -2.74 -3.90
C LYS A 29 15.19 -2.84 -5.06
N GLU A 30 15.27 -1.89 -5.98
CA GLU A 30 14.53 -1.97 -7.24
C GLU A 30 14.95 -3.23 -8.03
N PRO A 31 14.00 -3.98 -8.61
CA PRO A 31 14.31 -5.07 -9.51
C PRO A 31 15.18 -4.61 -10.69
N LYS A 32 16.18 -5.41 -11.06
CA LYS A 32 17.05 -5.09 -12.19
C LYS A 32 16.27 -5.15 -13.50
N LYS A 33 16.54 -4.20 -14.40
CA LYS A 33 15.99 -4.21 -15.77
C LYS A 33 16.38 -5.49 -16.52
N THR A 34 15.39 -6.04 -17.19
CA THR A 34 15.48 -7.22 -18.04
C THR A 34 15.84 -6.87 -19.48
N ASN A 35 15.66 -5.59 -19.88
CA ASN A 35 15.72 -5.08 -21.24
C ASN A 35 14.65 -5.70 -22.16
N ILE A 36 13.53 -6.14 -21.56
CA ILE A 36 12.29 -6.52 -22.24
C ILE A 36 11.24 -5.49 -21.81
N PRO A 37 10.85 -4.54 -22.68
CA PRO A 37 10.04 -3.38 -22.29
C PRO A 37 8.75 -3.72 -21.53
N GLU A 38 8.04 -4.77 -21.93
CA GLU A 38 6.79 -5.20 -21.32
C GLU A 38 7.01 -5.71 -19.89
N VAL A 39 8.05 -6.53 -19.69
CA VAL A 39 8.44 -7.03 -18.35
C VAL A 39 8.89 -5.88 -17.47
N ASP A 40 9.75 -4.99 -18.00
CA ASP A 40 10.29 -3.87 -17.24
C ASP A 40 9.19 -2.87 -16.84
N THR A 41 8.21 -2.63 -17.73
CA THR A 41 7.05 -1.77 -17.43
C THR A 41 6.18 -2.35 -16.33
N TYR A 42 5.82 -3.64 -16.43
CA TYR A 42 5.03 -4.31 -15.41
C TYR A 42 5.73 -4.30 -14.05
N VAL A 43 7.00 -4.73 -14.02
CA VAL A 43 7.79 -4.83 -12.80
C VAL A 43 8.00 -3.46 -12.15
N THR A 44 8.30 -2.42 -12.95
CA THR A 44 8.43 -1.04 -12.44
C THR A 44 7.12 -0.57 -11.84
N SER A 45 5.98 -0.81 -12.51
CA SER A 45 4.67 -0.40 -12.01
C SER A 45 4.31 -1.07 -10.68
N VAL A 46 4.60 -2.37 -10.54
CA VAL A 46 4.40 -3.09 -9.27
C VAL A 46 5.33 -2.55 -8.18
N TYR A 47 6.61 -2.32 -8.50
CA TYR A 47 7.58 -1.78 -7.55
C TYR A 47 7.20 -0.38 -7.06
N THR A 48 6.90 0.56 -7.94
CA THR A 48 6.52 1.92 -7.55
C THR A 48 5.22 1.95 -6.76
N SER A 49 4.25 1.10 -7.13
CA SER A 49 2.99 0.96 -6.39
C SER A 49 3.21 0.36 -5.00
N ALA A 50 4.10 -0.63 -4.86
CA ALA A 50 4.45 -1.24 -3.58
C ALA A 50 5.17 -0.26 -2.64
N VAL A 51 6.08 0.55 -3.16
CA VAL A 51 6.75 1.62 -2.41
C VAL A 51 5.73 2.68 -1.96
N ALA A 52 4.84 3.11 -2.86
CA ALA A 52 3.79 4.06 -2.53
C ALA A 52 2.84 3.50 -1.46
N ALA A 53 2.40 2.25 -1.60
CA ALA A 53 1.54 1.58 -0.62
C ALA A 53 2.17 1.52 0.77
N ALA A 54 3.48 1.23 0.87
CA ALA A 54 4.18 1.23 2.15
C ALA A 54 4.19 2.63 2.80
N ALA A 55 4.46 3.68 2.02
CA ALA A 55 4.41 5.06 2.52
C ALA A 55 2.99 5.46 2.94
N THR A 56 1.97 5.06 2.18
CA THR A 56 0.57 5.27 2.52
C THR A 56 0.19 4.56 3.83
N THR A 57 0.65 3.33 4.06
CA THR A 57 0.41 2.60 5.33
C THR A 57 0.97 3.38 6.51
N GLU A 58 2.21 3.87 6.40
CA GLU A 58 2.84 4.62 7.48
C GLU A 58 2.08 5.91 7.81
N GLN A 59 1.66 6.66 6.78
CA GLN A 59 0.82 7.85 6.96
C GLN A 59 -0.53 7.52 7.58
N LEU A 60 -1.21 6.48 7.08
CA LEU A 60 -2.52 6.05 7.56
C LEU A 60 -2.46 5.64 9.04
N GLN A 61 -1.47 4.83 9.42
CA GLN A 61 -1.28 4.43 10.81
C GLN A 61 -1.01 5.64 11.71
N GLY A 62 -0.20 6.59 11.26
CA GLY A 62 0.05 7.83 11.99
C GLY A 62 -1.24 8.63 12.23
N LEU A 63 -2.12 8.73 11.23
CA LEU A 63 -3.42 9.38 11.39
C LEU A 63 -4.33 8.58 12.33
N TYR A 64 -4.32 7.25 12.26
CA TYR A 64 -5.10 6.40 13.15
C TYR A 64 -4.72 6.60 14.62
N TYR A 65 -3.42 6.57 14.93
CA TYR A 65 -2.89 6.82 16.28
C TYR A 65 -3.31 8.20 16.82
N ARG A 66 -3.26 9.23 15.97
CA ARG A 66 -3.77 10.57 16.31
C ARG A 66 -5.29 10.60 16.54
N GLN A 67 -6.06 9.78 15.82
CA GLN A 67 -7.51 9.72 15.96
C GLN A 67 -7.92 9.12 17.31
N ILE A 68 -7.23 8.05 17.73
CA ILE A 68 -7.50 7.37 19.00
C ILE A 68 -6.80 8.01 20.20
N GLY A 69 -5.82 8.89 19.97
CA GLY A 69 -5.07 9.54 21.04
C GLY A 69 -4.08 8.60 21.71
N GLU A 70 -3.40 7.75 20.94
CA GLU A 70 -2.39 6.81 21.45
C GLU A 70 -1.13 6.86 20.58
N SER A 71 0.03 6.59 21.17
CA SER A 71 1.27 6.36 20.43
C SER A 71 1.32 4.94 19.86
N LYS A 72 2.28 4.68 18.97
CA LYS A 72 2.54 3.33 18.44
C LYS A 72 2.83 2.29 19.53
N ASP A 73 3.36 2.73 20.66
CA ASP A 73 3.67 1.88 21.81
C ASP A 73 2.45 1.66 22.74
N GLY A 74 1.27 2.18 22.36
CA GLY A 74 0.03 2.08 23.13
C GLY A 74 -0.06 3.03 24.32
N VAL A 75 0.75 4.09 24.34
CA VAL A 75 0.69 5.11 25.39
C VAL A 75 -0.36 6.15 25.01
N THR A 76 -1.37 6.33 25.86
CA THR A 76 -2.38 7.37 25.66
C THR A 76 -1.74 8.77 25.70
N ASP A 77 -1.99 9.56 24.67
CA ASP A 77 -1.57 10.95 24.53
C ASP A 77 -2.79 11.83 24.19
N VAL A 78 -3.33 12.48 25.22
CA VAL A 78 -4.49 13.38 25.10
C VAL A 78 -4.15 14.75 24.51
N THR A 79 -2.86 15.03 24.25
CA THR A 79 -2.39 16.30 23.70
C THR A 79 -2.24 16.26 22.18
N VAL A 80 -2.30 15.06 21.59
CA VAL A 80 -2.15 14.88 20.16
C VAL A 80 -3.34 15.48 19.40
N LYS A 81 -3.06 16.25 18.35
CA LYS A 81 -4.09 16.83 17.50
C LYS A 81 -4.74 15.72 16.66
N LYS A 82 -6.06 15.56 16.78
CA LYS A 82 -6.83 14.66 15.91
C LYS A 82 -6.61 14.98 14.42
N PRO A 83 -6.68 13.98 13.51
CA PRO A 83 -6.64 14.22 12.08
C PRO A 83 -7.75 15.18 11.64
N THR A 84 -7.44 16.15 10.79
CA THR A 84 -8.46 16.99 10.17
C THR A 84 -9.12 16.27 8.98
N LEU A 85 -10.33 16.68 8.62
CA LEU A 85 -11.00 16.17 7.42
C LEU A 85 -10.17 16.42 6.14
N GLU A 86 -9.41 17.52 6.10
CA GLU A 86 -8.51 17.84 5.00
C GLU A 86 -7.34 16.84 4.90
N GLU A 87 -6.68 16.53 6.03
CA GLU A 87 -5.60 15.52 6.08
C GLU A 87 -6.10 14.15 5.60
N LEU A 88 -7.28 13.75 6.07
CA LEU A 88 -7.89 12.46 5.69
C LEU A 88 -8.31 12.42 4.21
N THR A 89 -8.89 13.52 3.71
CA THR A 89 -9.30 13.61 2.30
C THR A 89 -8.08 13.62 1.37
N SER A 90 -6.99 14.28 1.77
CA SER A 90 -5.73 14.28 1.03
C SER A 90 -5.14 12.87 0.92
N LEU A 91 -5.09 12.12 2.04
CA LEU A 91 -4.62 10.74 2.02
C LEU A 91 -5.55 9.82 1.22
N SER A 92 -6.86 10.02 1.29
CA SER A 92 -7.83 9.29 0.47
C SER A 92 -7.59 9.47 -1.04
N ALA A 93 -7.26 10.70 -1.48
CA ALA A 93 -6.89 10.97 -2.88
C ALA A 93 -5.60 10.22 -3.28
N THR A 94 -4.60 10.17 -2.40
CA THR A 94 -3.39 9.36 -2.60
C THR A 94 -3.72 7.87 -2.76
N ILE A 95 -4.56 7.32 -1.89
CA ILE A 95 -5.02 5.92 -1.95
C ILE A 95 -5.76 5.63 -3.27
N ALA A 96 -6.60 6.55 -3.73
CA ALA A 96 -7.28 6.42 -5.02
C ALA A 96 -6.30 6.40 -6.21
N ALA A 97 -5.29 7.28 -6.20
CA ALA A 97 -4.23 7.27 -7.22
C ALA A 97 -3.41 5.96 -7.21
N GLN A 98 -3.13 5.41 -6.02
CA GLN A 98 -2.49 4.12 -5.85
C GLN A 98 -3.33 2.98 -6.46
N ALA A 99 -4.65 2.97 -6.24
CA ALA A 99 -5.55 1.97 -6.85
C ALA A 99 -5.55 2.02 -8.40
N VAL A 100 -5.48 3.22 -8.98
CA VAL A 100 -5.32 3.39 -10.43
C VAL A 100 -4.00 2.81 -10.92
N SER A 101 -2.90 3.05 -10.19
CA SER A 101 -1.58 2.52 -10.53
C SER A 101 -1.55 0.98 -10.51
N ILE A 102 -2.16 0.37 -9.48
CA ILE A 102 -2.27 -1.09 -9.34
C ILE A 102 -3.08 -1.68 -10.49
N THR A 103 -4.21 -1.05 -10.85
CA THR A 103 -5.03 -1.47 -11.98
C THR A 103 -4.26 -1.37 -13.30
N GLY A 104 -3.43 -0.33 -13.46
CA GLY A 104 -2.52 -0.19 -14.59
C GLY A 104 -1.50 -1.33 -14.66
N ALA A 105 -0.88 -1.67 -13.54
CA ALA A 105 0.05 -2.80 -13.44
C ALA A 105 -0.64 -4.13 -13.83
N ALA A 106 -1.87 -4.37 -13.34
CA ALA A 106 -2.66 -5.55 -13.67
C ALA A 106 -2.84 -5.74 -15.18
N LYS A 107 -3.16 -4.65 -15.89
CA LYS A 107 -3.37 -4.66 -17.35
C LYS A 107 -2.09 -5.00 -18.12
N SER A 108 -0.93 -4.68 -17.58
CA SER A 108 0.38 -4.97 -18.21
C SER A 108 0.92 -6.38 -17.92
N ALA A 109 0.35 -7.10 -16.96
CA ALA A 109 0.87 -8.38 -16.50
C ALA A 109 0.88 -9.45 -17.61
N GLU A 110 -0.19 -9.54 -18.41
CA GLU A 110 -0.28 -10.53 -19.49
C GLU A 110 0.78 -10.27 -20.57
N ALA A 111 0.96 -9.01 -20.99
CA ALA A 111 1.98 -8.64 -21.95
C ALA A 111 3.39 -9.02 -21.47
N ALA A 112 3.70 -8.78 -20.19
CA ALA A 112 4.97 -9.21 -19.59
C ALA A 112 5.15 -10.74 -19.63
N VAL A 113 4.10 -11.50 -19.33
CA VAL A 113 4.14 -12.97 -19.41
C VAL A 113 4.36 -13.45 -20.84
N GLN A 114 3.68 -12.88 -21.84
CA GLN A 114 3.87 -13.29 -23.23
C GLN A 114 5.27 -12.93 -23.74
N ALA A 115 5.75 -11.72 -23.44
CA ALA A 115 7.11 -11.30 -23.78
C ALA A 115 8.19 -12.21 -23.14
N SER A 116 7.94 -12.70 -21.92
CA SER A 116 8.86 -13.62 -21.23
C SER A 116 9.03 -14.97 -21.94
N LYS A 117 7.98 -15.50 -22.57
CA LYS A 117 7.99 -16.81 -23.25
C LYS A 117 8.78 -16.79 -24.56
N GLY A 118 8.90 -15.62 -25.19
CA GLY A 118 9.61 -15.46 -26.46
C GLY A 118 11.14 -15.36 -26.32
N GLU A 119 11.66 -15.12 -25.11
CA GLU A 119 13.09 -14.89 -24.89
C GLU A 119 13.85 -16.22 -24.75
N LYS A 120 14.86 -16.42 -25.60
CA LYS A 120 15.67 -17.64 -25.66
C LYS A 120 17.05 -17.46 -25.03
N ASN A 121 17.47 -16.22 -24.77
CA ASN A 121 18.75 -15.94 -24.14
C ASN A 121 18.71 -16.33 -22.65
N PRO A 122 19.57 -17.26 -22.19
CA PRO A 122 19.49 -17.79 -20.83
C PRO A 122 19.79 -16.74 -19.74
N MET A 123 20.66 -15.77 -20.02
CA MET A 123 20.97 -14.69 -19.08
C MET A 123 19.79 -13.72 -18.93
N LYS A 124 19.10 -13.39 -20.02
CA LYS A 124 17.88 -12.58 -19.96
C LYS A 124 16.73 -13.34 -19.32
N ALA A 125 16.56 -14.63 -19.63
CA ALA A 125 15.56 -15.49 -18.99
C ALA A 125 15.72 -15.50 -17.46
N ALA A 126 16.96 -15.58 -16.95
CA ALA A 126 17.23 -15.50 -15.51
C ALA A 126 16.83 -14.14 -14.91
N LYS A 127 17.09 -13.02 -15.61
CA LYS A 127 16.66 -11.68 -15.16
C LYS A 127 15.13 -11.55 -15.14
N ILE A 128 14.46 -12.05 -16.18
CA ILE A 128 13.00 -12.04 -16.28
C ILE A 128 12.39 -12.88 -15.15
N ALA A 129 12.92 -14.08 -14.90
CA ALA A 129 12.45 -14.94 -13.81
C ALA A 129 12.58 -14.25 -12.45
N ALA A 130 13.72 -13.61 -12.17
CA ALA A 130 13.91 -12.86 -10.93
C ALA A 130 12.94 -11.67 -10.80
N ALA A 131 12.72 -10.92 -11.90
CA ALA A 131 11.82 -9.79 -11.92
C ALA A 131 10.34 -10.21 -11.74
N LEU A 132 9.91 -11.30 -12.38
CA LEU A 132 8.56 -11.84 -12.22
C LEU A 132 8.35 -12.53 -10.87
N ALA A 133 9.41 -13.08 -10.25
CA ALA A 133 9.33 -13.60 -8.88
C ALA A 133 9.03 -12.47 -7.89
N PHE A 134 9.70 -11.31 -8.03
CA PHE A 134 9.37 -10.13 -7.25
C PHE A 134 7.90 -9.73 -7.41
N THR A 135 7.37 -9.66 -8.64
CA THR A 135 5.96 -9.27 -8.84
C THR A 135 5.00 -10.30 -8.25
N LYS A 136 5.32 -11.60 -8.34
CA LYS A 136 4.53 -12.67 -7.73
C LYS A 136 4.43 -12.53 -6.21
N ASP A 137 5.52 -12.10 -5.56
CA ASP A 137 5.56 -11.94 -4.11
C ASP A 137 4.94 -10.60 -3.65
N ALA A 138 5.20 -9.51 -4.37
CA ALA A 138 4.77 -8.17 -3.98
C ALA A 138 3.32 -7.85 -4.36
N TYR A 139 2.87 -8.26 -5.55
CA TYR A 139 1.59 -7.83 -6.10
C TYR A 139 0.37 -8.27 -5.27
N PRO A 140 0.29 -9.51 -4.74
CA PRO A 140 -0.84 -9.90 -3.88
C PRO A 140 -0.92 -9.07 -2.60
N ILE A 141 0.22 -8.81 -1.96
CA ILE A 141 0.30 -8.00 -0.73
C ILE A 141 -0.13 -6.55 -1.02
N LEU A 142 0.33 -6.00 -2.14
CA LEU A 142 -0.03 -4.67 -2.61
C LEU A 142 -1.55 -4.53 -2.83
N VAL A 143 -2.18 -5.50 -3.49
CA VAL A 143 -3.64 -5.47 -3.73
C VAL A 143 -4.41 -5.53 -2.41
N GLU A 144 -4.04 -6.45 -1.51
CA GLU A 144 -4.69 -6.61 -0.21
C GLU A 144 -4.56 -5.35 0.64
N GLU A 145 -3.34 -4.82 0.80
CA GLU A 145 -3.10 -3.65 1.63
C GLU A 145 -3.82 -2.41 1.08
N SER A 146 -3.84 -2.22 -0.24
CA SER A 146 -4.51 -1.05 -0.85
C SER A 146 -6.03 -1.07 -0.64
N ALA A 147 -6.65 -2.26 -0.71
CA ALA A 147 -8.08 -2.41 -0.42
C ALA A 147 -8.40 -2.08 1.04
N LEU A 148 -7.56 -2.54 1.96
CA LEU A 148 -7.72 -2.29 3.40
C LEU A 148 -7.46 -0.84 3.77
N GLN A 149 -6.45 -0.20 3.17
CA GLN A 149 -6.21 1.25 3.29
C GLN A 149 -7.43 2.05 2.84
N THR A 150 -8.05 1.67 1.73
CA THR A 150 -9.27 2.32 1.21
C THR A 150 -10.43 2.23 2.20
N LYS A 151 -10.62 1.06 2.82
CA LYS A 151 -11.65 0.87 3.86
C LYS A 151 -11.35 1.73 5.09
N ALA A 152 -10.12 1.63 5.62
CA ALA A 152 -9.72 2.33 6.83
C ALA A 152 -9.84 3.86 6.68
N ILE A 153 -9.36 4.45 5.57
CA ILE A 153 -9.45 5.90 5.38
C ILE A 153 -10.90 6.38 5.26
N ALA A 154 -11.79 5.57 4.68
CA ALA A 154 -13.22 5.90 4.59
C ALA A 154 -13.88 5.93 5.98
N GLU A 155 -13.59 4.95 6.84
CA GLU A 155 -14.08 4.88 8.21
C GLU A 155 -13.53 6.03 9.08
N MET A 156 -12.26 6.39 8.89
CA MET A 156 -11.67 7.56 9.57
C MET A 156 -12.35 8.87 9.15
N ILE A 157 -12.64 9.05 7.85
CA ILE A 157 -13.38 10.21 7.34
C ILE A 157 -14.79 10.26 7.93
N GLU A 158 -15.50 9.14 8.00
CA GLU A 158 -16.83 9.06 8.60
C GLU A 158 -16.80 9.42 10.10
N THR A 159 -15.78 8.93 10.81
CA THR A 159 -15.57 9.26 12.23
C THR A 159 -15.30 10.74 12.42
N ALA A 160 -14.47 11.35 11.57
CA ALA A 160 -14.17 12.79 11.64
C ALA A 160 -15.43 13.64 11.39
N LYS A 161 -16.25 13.28 10.39
CA LYS A 161 -17.50 13.99 10.07
C LYS A 161 -18.54 13.91 11.19
N THR A 162 -18.61 12.77 11.90
CA THR A 162 -19.56 12.59 13.01
C THR A 162 -19.08 13.25 14.30
N SER A 163 -17.76 13.46 14.45
CA SER A 163 -17.16 14.15 15.59
C SER A 163 -17.39 15.67 15.58
N ASP A 164 -17.62 16.28 14.41
CA ASP A 164 -17.96 17.70 14.24
C ASP A 164 -19.45 18.04 14.50
N ASN A 165 -20.29 17.04 14.84
CA ASN A 165 -21.69 17.23 15.26
C ASN A 165 -21.87 17.28 16.80
N LEU A 166 -20.80 17.63 17.53
CA LEU A 166 -20.79 17.83 19.00
C LEU A 166 -20.37 19.27 19.36
#